data_AF-A0A0Q4WXS0-F1
#
_entry.id   AF-A0A0Q4WXS0-F1
#
_cell.length_a   1.000
_cell.length_b   1.000
_cell.length_c   1.000
_cell.angle_alpha   90.00
_cell.angle_beta   90.00
_cell.angle_gamma   90.00
#
_symmetry.space_group_name_H-M   'P 1'
#
loop_
_entity.id
_entity.type
_entity.pdbx_description
1 polymer ?
#
loop_
_entity_poly.entity_id
_entity_poly.type
_entity_poly.pdbx_seq_one_letter_code
_entity_poly.pdbx_strand_id
1 'polypeptide(L)'
;MSIEVLYLLRKDDPGAALRDLDDVTLLADVTTDDGVTIPVGTAGTIVGVWRDGEAFEVEFALPEGAVATVHAGALTRTRRSAS
;
A
#
# COMPACT_ATOMS: atom_id res chain seq x y z
N MET A 1 -35.93 -9.11 -16.00
CA MET A 1 -34.59 -9.65 -15.70
C MET A 1 -33.78 -8.50 -15.14
N SER A 2 -33.72 -8.40 -13.82
CA SER A 2 -33.13 -7.28 -13.08
C SER A 2 -31.62 -7.44 -12.99
N ILE A 3 -30.88 -6.37 -13.28
CA ILE A 3 -29.45 -6.26 -12.95
C ILE A 3 -29.38 -6.20 -11.42
N GLU A 4 -29.20 -7.36 -10.78
CA GLU A 4 -28.79 -7.41 -9.39
C GLU A 4 -27.39 -6.84 -9.32
N VAL A 5 -27.35 -5.60 -8.87
CA VAL A 5 -26.19 -4.82 -8.48
C VAL A 5 -25.37 -5.65 -7.47
N LEU A 6 -24.44 -6.46 -7.99
CA LEU A 6 -23.39 -7.12 -7.20
C LEU A 6 -22.32 -6.08 -6.80
N TYR A 7 -22.76 -4.93 -6.27
CA TYR A 7 -21.94 -3.92 -5.58
C TYR A 7 -21.84 -4.25 -4.08
N LEU A 8 -22.09 -5.49 -3.69
CA LEU A 8 -21.81 -5.94 -2.33
C LEU A 8 -20.33 -6.26 -2.23
N LEU A 9 -19.55 -5.19 -2.01
CA LEU A 9 -18.55 -5.18 -0.95
C LEU A 9 -17.68 -6.45 -0.93
N ARG A 10 -16.76 -6.60 -1.90
CA ARG A 10 -15.49 -7.27 -1.62
C ARG A 10 -14.72 -6.34 -0.68
N LYS A 11 -15.23 -6.34 0.56
CA LYS A 11 -14.70 -5.69 1.74
C LYS A 11 -13.20 -5.89 1.70
N ASP A 12 -12.47 -4.79 1.83
CA ASP A 12 -11.06 -4.79 2.18
C ASP A 12 -10.84 -5.89 3.22
N ASP A 13 -10.35 -7.03 2.77
CA ASP A 13 -9.91 -8.10 3.63
C ASP A 13 -8.48 -7.73 3.98
N PRO A 14 -8.18 -7.11 5.13
CA PRO A 14 -6.82 -6.78 5.49
C PRO A 14 -5.90 -8.02 5.53
N GLY A 15 -6.45 -9.25 5.50
CA GLY A 15 -5.69 -10.50 5.40
C GLY A 15 -5.35 -10.94 3.97
N ALA A 16 -5.94 -10.34 2.93
CA ALA A 16 -5.57 -10.67 1.56
C ALA A 16 -4.30 -9.90 1.16
N ALA A 17 -3.26 -10.63 0.73
CA ALA A 17 -1.92 -10.13 0.43
C ALA A 17 -1.92 -8.77 -0.30
N LEU A 18 -1.02 -7.89 0.13
CA LEU A 18 -0.72 -6.63 -0.55
C LEU A 18 -0.16 -6.91 -1.95
N ARG A 19 -0.39 -6.00 -2.88
CA ARG A 19 0.06 -6.11 -4.28
C ARG A 19 0.32 -4.74 -4.87
N ASP A 20 0.91 -4.73 -6.06
CA ASP A 20 1.09 -3.51 -6.84
C ASP A 20 -0.22 -2.73 -6.99
N LEU A 21 -0.05 -1.41 -6.88
CA LEU A 21 -1.10 -0.38 -6.97
C LEU A 21 -2.14 -0.42 -5.85
N ASP A 22 -1.97 -1.24 -4.82
CA ASP A 22 -2.73 -1.07 -3.58
C ASP A 22 -2.26 0.24 -2.90
N ASP A 23 -3.23 1.02 -2.41
CA ASP A 23 -2.92 2.15 -1.53
C ASP A 23 -2.79 1.65 -0.09
N VAL A 24 -1.79 2.18 0.61
CA VAL A 24 -1.40 1.74 1.95
C VAL A 24 -1.16 2.93 2.87
N THR A 25 -1.10 2.66 4.17
CA THR A 25 -0.67 3.60 5.19
C THR A 25 0.44 2.98 6.04
N LEU A 26 1.45 3.78 6.36
CA LEU A 26 2.54 3.38 7.24
C LEU A 26 2.07 3.17 8.69
N LEU A 27 2.54 2.09 9.31
CA LEU A 27 2.33 1.77 10.73
C LEU A 27 3.53 2.13 11.63
N ALA A 28 4.64 2.55 11.02
CA ALA A 28 5.83 3.06 11.70
C ALA A 28 6.53 4.09 10.81
N ASP A 29 7.41 4.91 11.39
CA ASP A 29 8.27 5.80 10.61
C ASP A 29 9.19 4.97 9.70
N VAL A 30 9.37 5.43 8.46
CA VAL A 30 10.22 4.78 7.46
C VAL A 30 11.19 5.79 6.89
N THR A 31 12.41 5.36 6.60
CA THR A 31 13.39 6.17 5.87
C THR A 31 13.36 5.78 4.39
N THR A 32 13.21 6.76 3.51
CA THR A 32 13.32 6.57 2.05
C THR A 32 14.73 6.18 1.66
N ASP A 33 14.89 5.71 0.43
CA ASP A 33 16.20 5.34 -0.11
C ASP A 33 17.16 6.55 -0.19
N ASP A 34 16.60 7.76 -0.26
CA ASP A 34 17.34 9.04 -0.22
C ASP A 34 17.60 9.57 1.20
N GLY A 35 17.21 8.83 2.24
CA GLY A 35 17.48 9.20 3.64
C GLY A 35 16.45 10.14 4.28
N VAL A 36 15.29 10.36 3.65
CA VAL A 36 14.20 11.19 4.20
C VAL A 36 13.30 10.34 5.09
N THR A 37 12.99 10.79 6.30
CA THR A 37 12.02 10.11 7.15
C THR A 37 10.59 10.47 6.76
N ILE A 38 9.80 9.48 6.40
CA ILE A 38 8.35 9.56 6.21
C ILE A 38 7.67 9.11 7.52
N PRO A 39 6.80 9.95 8.11
CA PRO A 39 6.19 9.63 9.40
C PRO A 39 5.11 8.55 9.27
N VAL A 40 4.92 7.81 10.36
CA VAL A 40 3.78 6.90 10.56
C VAL A 40 2.45 7.57 10.22
N GLY A 41 1.51 6.81 9.67
CA GLY A 41 0.21 7.31 9.23
C GLY A 41 0.23 7.97 7.85
N THR A 42 1.39 8.16 7.23
CA THR A 42 1.47 8.66 5.86
C THR A 42 0.94 7.62 4.88
N ALA A 43 0.15 8.08 3.91
CA ALA A 43 -0.36 7.26 2.83
C ALA A 43 0.65 7.17 1.68
N GLY A 44 0.68 6.03 1.01
CA GLY A 44 1.45 5.80 -0.20
C GLY A 44 0.82 4.73 -1.07
N THR A 45 1.41 4.49 -2.23
CA THR A 45 0.95 3.47 -3.19
C THR A 45 2.08 2.47 -3.42
N ILE A 46 1.76 1.18 -3.43
CA ILE A 46 2.74 0.14 -3.75
C ILE A 46 3.07 0.21 -5.24
N VAL A 47 4.35 0.35 -5.56
CA VAL A 47 4.88 0.39 -6.93
C VAL A 47 5.78 -0.81 -7.26
N GLY A 48 6.11 -1.63 -6.27
CA GLY A 48 6.83 -2.89 -6.47
C GLY A 48 6.68 -3.87 -5.30
N VAL A 49 6.78 -5.17 -5.59
CA VAL A 49 6.77 -6.26 -4.60
C VAL A 49 8.13 -6.96 -4.55
N TRP A 50 8.67 -7.13 -3.35
CA TRP A 50 9.93 -7.82 -3.11
C TRP A 50 9.72 -9.13 -2.37
N ARG A 51 10.51 -10.15 -2.75
CA ARG A 51 10.58 -11.47 -2.06
C ARG A 51 9.19 -12.05 -1.77
N ASP A 52 8.35 -12.13 -2.80
CA ASP A 52 6.99 -12.68 -2.71
C ASP A 52 6.10 -12.02 -1.63
N GLY A 53 6.33 -10.74 -1.33
CA GLY A 53 5.52 -9.94 -0.41
C GLY A 53 6.08 -9.80 1.00
N GLU A 54 7.36 -10.14 1.24
CA GLU A 54 8.04 -9.79 2.50
C GLU A 54 8.22 -8.27 2.63
N ALA A 55 8.44 -7.57 1.51
CA ALA A 55 8.58 -6.12 1.47
C ALA A 55 7.98 -5.52 0.18
N PHE A 56 7.72 -4.22 0.22
CA PHE A 56 7.07 -3.48 -0.85
C PHE A 56 7.81 -2.17 -1.08
N GLU A 57 7.97 -1.80 -2.34
CA GLU A 57 8.37 -0.45 -2.72
C GLU A 57 7.14 0.44 -2.69
N VAL A 58 7.16 1.49 -1.88
CA VAL A 58 6.04 2.40 -1.67
C VAL A 58 6.44 3.81 -2.11
N GLU A 59 5.69 4.36 -3.05
CA GLU A 59 5.82 5.75 -3.49
C GLU A 59 4.90 6.65 -2.66
N PHE A 60 5.43 7.79 -2.22
CA PHE A 60 4.72 8.79 -1.43
C PHE A 60 4.46 10.05 -2.26
N ALA A 61 3.34 10.73 -1.98
CA ALA A 61 2.99 11.96 -2.67
C ALA A 61 3.94 13.14 -2.35
N LEU A 62 4.48 13.16 -1.12
CA LEU A 62 5.40 14.19 -0.65
C LEU A 62 6.48 13.57 0.25
N PRO A 63 7.76 13.96 0.08
CA PRO A 63 8.29 14.73 -1.05
C PRO A 63 8.04 14.06 -2.41
N GLU A 64 8.01 14.85 -3.49
CA GLU A 64 7.81 14.29 -4.84
C GLU A 64 8.95 13.31 -5.17
N GLY A 65 8.58 12.14 -5.69
CA GLY A 65 9.53 11.06 -6.00
C GLY A 65 10.08 10.32 -4.78
N ALA A 66 9.55 10.57 -3.58
CA ALA A 66 9.96 9.82 -2.39
C ALA A 66 9.48 8.37 -2.49
N VAL A 67 10.44 7.45 -2.46
CA VAL A 67 10.19 6.00 -2.49
C VAL A 67 10.93 5.33 -1.33
N ALA A 68 10.30 4.33 -0.72
CA ALA A 68 10.94 3.52 0.31
C ALA A 68 10.61 2.04 0.14
N THR A 69 11.58 1.18 0.47
CA THR A 69 11.33 -0.24 0.69
C THR A 69 10.81 -0.49 2.10
N VAL A 70 9.57 -0.97 2.22
CA VAL A 70 8.85 -1.13 3.50
C VAL A 70 8.51 -2.59 3.73
N HIS A 71 8.80 -3.11 4.93
CA HIS A 71 8.40 -4.46 5.31
C HIS A 71 6.87 -4.58 5.42
N ALA A 72 6.30 -5.70 5.01
CA ALA A 72 4.85 -5.93 4.99
C ALA A 72 4.15 -5.59 6.31
N GLY A 73 4.77 -5.95 7.43
CA GLY A 73 4.25 -5.70 8.78
C GLY A 73 4.18 -4.22 9.20
N ALA A 74 4.78 -3.31 8.43
CA ALA A 74 4.71 -1.87 8.65
C ALA A 74 3.69 -1.18 7.74
N LEU A 75 2.86 -1.94 7.01
CA LEU A 75 1.84 -1.43 6.11
C LEU A 75 0.44 -1.92 6.50
N THR A 76 -0.55 -1.08 6.25
CA THR A 76 -1.95 -1.49 6.22
C THR A 76 -2.60 -1.01 4.93
N ARG A 77 -3.40 -1.86 4.29
CA ARG A 77 -4.10 -1.48 3.05
C ARG A 77 -5.24 -0.53 3.36
N THR A 78 -5.28 0.58 2.63
CA THR A 78 -6.39 1.54 2.65
C THR A 78 -7.26 1.45 1.40
N ARG A 79 -6.69 1.03 0.27
CA ARG A 79 -7.45 0.76 -0.95
C ARG A 79 -6.83 -0.39 -1.74
N ARG A 80 -7.68 -1.23 -2.30
CA ARG A 80 -7.28 -2.29 -3.22
C ARG A 80 -7.28 -1.82 -4.68
N SER A 81 -6.25 -2.18 -5.44
CA SER A 81 -6.22 -2.01 -6.90
C SER A 81 -7.29 -2.85 -7.59
N ALA A 82 -7.87 -2.33 -8.68
CA ALA A 82 -8.78 -3.11 -9.53
C ALA A 82 -7.96 -4.22 -10.23
N SER A 83 -8.50 -5.44 -10.26
CA SER A 83 -7.86 -6.61 -10.89
C SER A 83 -8.15 -6.69 -12.37
#